data_AF-A0A2K2VSZ1-F1
#
_entry.id   AF-A0A2K2VSZ1-F1
#
_cell.length_a   1.000
_cell.length_b   1.000
_cell.length_c   1.000
_cell.angle_alpha   90.00
_cell.angle_beta   90.00
_cell.angle_gamma   90.00
#
_symmetry.space_group_name_H-M   'P 1'
#
loop_
_entity.id
_entity.type
_entity.pdbx_description
1 polymer ?
#
loop_
_entity_poly.entity_id
_entity_poly.type
_entity_poly.pdbx_seq_one_letter_code
_entity_poly.pdbx_strand_id
1 'polypeptide(L)'
;MVTKKKLLENELMKEIISIRVDTLWKMLSQKKDGFLPEPYEEGATGRFDNKGAIFIPGGLIYQDVDELPISYDRHGTISPETFRKKVREAMQYDNATLLFPDGIATGINLDSGFFSKAARRIYTLKKAAFRRKKIRSHKHLKVTSDDIIRSHCPTYVPQPYGARTRISTCASIGLTDPPLFFAYCETQLNLSRDQAESFARRLDKVQDPVKTDTGTILYPPYLIVCHDTRYKENSLTGLTRLLGIGKFGEFATFSFEQVNQSLVRELKRKHKTFTSEDIFAAYDDIRILGILRIYSPTKVGKRSQKYSIHIVAPTKDVGLKLDQLEQDARKRYHFGVD
;
A
#
# COMPACT_ATOMS: atom_id res chain seq x y z
N MET A 1 0.00 -1.98 -18.18
CA MET A 1 -0.31 -1.06 -17.08
C MET A 1 -1.30 -1.77 -16.20
N VAL A 2 -1.15 -1.70 -14.88
CA VAL A 2 -2.03 -2.41 -13.96
C VAL A 2 -3.48 -1.88 -14.06
N THR A 3 -4.45 -2.78 -13.93
CA THR A 3 -5.88 -2.45 -14.01
C THR A 3 -6.50 -2.39 -12.61
N LYS A 4 -7.62 -1.66 -12.47
CA LYS A 4 -8.44 -1.63 -11.25
C LYS A 4 -8.78 -3.06 -10.78
N LYS A 5 -9.25 -3.91 -11.70
CA LYS A 5 -9.61 -5.31 -11.43
C LYS A 5 -8.46 -6.08 -10.76
N LYS A 6 -7.25 -6.01 -11.33
CA LYS A 6 -6.05 -6.68 -10.78
C LYS A 6 -5.65 -6.17 -9.39
N LEU A 7 -5.97 -4.92 -9.06
CA LEU A 7 -5.68 -4.37 -7.73
C LEU A 7 -6.74 -4.74 -6.69
N LEU A 8 -7.99 -4.98 -7.08
CA LEU A 8 -9.09 -5.19 -6.13
C LEU A 8 -9.54 -6.65 -5.98
N GLU A 9 -9.32 -7.51 -6.98
CA GLU A 9 -9.68 -8.92 -6.94
C GLU A 9 -8.71 -9.77 -6.11
N ASN A 10 -8.57 -9.44 -4.83
CA ASN A 10 -7.83 -10.22 -3.86
C ASN A 10 -8.39 -9.98 -2.45
N GLU A 11 -8.28 -10.98 -1.59
CA GLU A 11 -8.85 -10.92 -0.24
C GLU A 11 -8.19 -9.86 0.65
N LEU A 12 -6.89 -9.60 0.45
CA LEU A 12 -6.16 -8.59 1.21
C LEU A 12 -6.72 -7.17 1.00
N MET A 13 -6.86 -6.72 -0.25
CA MET A 13 -7.42 -5.40 -0.54
C MET A 13 -8.89 -5.29 -0.14
N LYS A 14 -9.68 -6.36 -0.32
CA LYS A 14 -11.09 -6.36 0.12
C LYS A 14 -11.20 -6.18 1.63
N GLU A 15 -10.38 -6.89 2.39
CA GLU A 15 -10.39 -6.80 3.86
C GLU A 15 -9.88 -5.44 4.34
N ILE A 16 -8.82 -4.91 3.74
CA ILE A 16 -8.31 -3.55 4.06
C ILE A 16 -9.38 -2.50 3.80
N ILE A 17 -10.09 -2.57 2.65
CA ILE A 17 -11.19 -1.64 2.36
C ILE A 17 -12.31 -1.82 3.38
N SER A 18 -12.74 -3.05 3.69
CA SER A 18 -13.75 -3.35 4.72
C SER A 18 -13.41 -2.72 6.07
N ILE A 19 -12.17 -2.92 6.54
CA ILE A 19 -11.65 -2.32 7.77
C ILE A 19 -11.67 -0.79 7.69
N ARG A 20 -11.29 -0.20 6.57
CA ARG A 20 -11.27 1.26 6.40
C ARG A 20 -12.67 1.86 6.22
N VAL A 21 -13.68 1.11 5.79
CA VAL A 21 -15.08 1.54 5.85
C VAL A 21 -15.52 1.71 7.31
N ASP A 22 -15.07 0.83 8.20
CA ASP A 22 -15.32 1.01 9.63
C ASP A 22 -14.66 2.30 10.17
N THR A 23 -13.41 2.54 9.80
CA THR A 23 -12.71 3.80 10.10
C THR A 23 -13.46 5.01 9.53
N LEU A 24 -14.01 4.91 8.32
CA LEU A 24 -14.75 5.98 7.68
C LEU A 24 -15.94 6.44 8.53
N TRP A 25 -16.70 5.51 9.12
CA TRP A 25 -17.81 5.85 10.02
C TRP A 25 -17.36 6.56 11.28
N LYS A 26 -16.23 6.15 11.89
CA LYS A 26 -15.64 6.89 13.00
C LYS A 26 -15.23 8.30 12.59
N MET A 27 -14.63 8.46 11.40
CA MET A 27 -14.21 9.78 10.89
C MET A 27 -15.41 10.68 10.59
N LEU A 28 -16.53 10.11 10.12
CA LEU A 28 -17.78 10.86 9.95
C LEU A 28 -18.32 11.35 11.30
N SER A 29 -18.26 10.52 12.36
CA SER A 29 -18.59 10.94 13.73
C SER A 29 -17.72 12.09 14.21
N GLN A 30 -16.40 11.93 14.12
CA GLN A 30 -15.47 12.97 14.52
C GLN A 30 -15.67 14.26 13.72
N LYS A 31 -16.01 14.15 12.42
CA LYS A 31 -16.33 15.31 11.60
C LYS A 31 -17.60 16.03 12.08
N LYS A 32 -18.66 15.29 12.43
CA LYS A 32 -19.89 15.86 13.01
C LYS A 32 -19.58 16.65 14.29
N ASP A 33 -18.69 16.11 15.12
CA ASP A 33 -18.36 16.68 16.43
C ASP A 33 -17.23 17.73 16.40
N GLY A 34 -16.69 18.05 15.21
CA GLY A 34 -15.60 19.03 15.05
C GLY A 34 -14.21 18.53 15.46
N PHE A 35 -14.01 17.22 15.60
CA PHE A 35 -12.77 16.55 16.01
C PHE A 35 -12.08 15.77 14.88
N LEU A 36 -12.39 16.06 13.61
CA LEU A 36 -11.74 15.39 12.49
C LEU A 36 -10.25 15.80 12.43
N PRO A 37 -9.29 14.85 12.38
CA PRO A 37 -7.88 15.18 12.29
C PRO A 37 -7.54 16.00 11.04
N GLU A 38 -6.60 16.93 11.18
CA GLU A 38 -6.11 17.72 10.04
C GLU A 38 -5.44 16.82 8.99
N PRO A 39 -5.34 17.24 7.71
CA PRO A 39 -4.86 16.36 6.65
C PRO A 39 -3.48 15.75 6.90
N TYR A 40 -2.60 16.42 7.63
CA TYR A 40 -1.23 15.96 7.91
C TYR A 40 -1.05 15.43 9.33
N GLU A 41 -2.11 15.38 10.13
CA GLU A 41 -2.10 14.79 11.46
C GLU A 41 -2.32 13.27 11.37
N GLU A 42 -1.64 12.54 12.26
CA GLU A 42 -1.97 11.15 12.51
C GLU A 42 -3.28 11.11 13.32
N GLY A 43 -4.17 10.19 12.98
CA GLY A 43 -5.44 10.04 13.71
C GLY A 43 -6.61 9.59 12.86
N ALA A 44 -6.43 9.42 11.55
CA ALA A 44 -7.43 8.86 10.66
C ALA A 44 -7.53 7.33 10.80
N THR A 45 -7.79 6.89 12.03
CA THR A 45 -7.70 5.52 12.53
C THR A 45 -9.04 5.06 13.11
N GLY A 46 -9.31 3.76 13.08
CA GLY A 46 -10.54 3.13 13.59
C GLY A 46 -10.22 1.95 14.49
N ARG A 47 -11.22 1.31 15.13
CA ARG A 47 -11.02 0.18 16.05
C ARG A 47 -10.07 -0.91 15.51
N PHE A 48 -10.12 -1.12 14.19
CA PHE A 48 -9.36 -2.14 13.48
C PHE A 48 -8.23 -1.58 12.58
N ASP A 49 -8.00 -0.26 12.57
CA ASP A 49 -7.02 0.43 11.70
C ASP A 49 -6.28 1.48 12.52
N ASN A 50 -5.32 1.05 13.33
CA ASN A 50 -4.84 1.89 14.45
C ASN A 50 -3.47 2.53 14.23
N LYS A 51 -2.57 1.95 13.41
CA LYS A 51 -1.14 2.29 13.50
C LYS A 51 -0.37 2.39 12.19
N GLY A 52 -1.09 2.38 11.07
CA GLY A 52 -0.48 2.53 9.76
C GLY A 52 0.30 1.29 9.29
N ALA A 53 -0.43 0.18 9.09
CA ALA A 53 0.14 -1.13 8.75
C ALA A 53 0.83 -1.17 7.37
N ILE A 54 1.88 -1.99 7.25
CA ILE A 54 2.56 -2.29 5.98
C ILE A 54 2.45 -3.78 5.71
N PHE A 55 1.83 -4.17 4.61
CA PHE A 55 1.77 -5.56 4.14
C PHE A 55 2.79 -5.80 3.04
N ILE A 56 3.64 -6.80 3.22
CA ILE A 56 4.74 -7.13 2.30
C ILE A 56 4.69 -8.63 1.97
N PRO A 57 4.85 -9.04 0.70
CA PRO A 57 5.11 -10.44 0.37
C PRO A 57 6.35 -10.95 1.11
N GLY A 58 6.17 -11.95 1.97
CA GLY A 58 7.14 -12.34 2.99
C GLY A 58 8.47 -12.87 2.46
N GLY A 59 8.48 -13.48 1.28
CA GLY A 59 9.72 -13.92 0.62
C GLY A 59 10.66 -12.78 0.19
N LEU A 60 10.21 -11.52 0.25
CA LEU A 60 11.02 -10.34 -0.02
C LEU A 60 11.97 -9.99 1.13
N ILE A 61 11.60 -10.34 2.37
CA ILE A 61 12.32 -9.94 3.59
C ILE A 61 13.05 -11.17 4.13
N TYR A 62 14.38 -11.09 4.19
CA TYR A 62 15.21 -12.21 4.64
C TYR A 62 15.28 -12.33 6.16
N GLN A 63 15.55 -11.20 6.83
CA GLN A 63 15.71 -11.04 8.27
C GLN A 63 15.12 -9.69 8.72
N ASP A 64 14.87 -9.54 10.02
CA ASP A 64 14.42 -8.28 10.61
C ASP A 64 15.59 -7.31 10.88
N VAL A 65 15.30 -6.19 11.57
CA VAL A 65 16.30 -5.17 11.92
C VAL A 65 17.38 -5.69 12.88
N ASP A 66 17.08 -6.71 13.68
CA ASP A 66 17.97 -7.32 14.66
C ASP A 66 18.78 -8.47 14.04
N GLU A 67 18.71 -8.61 12.70
CA GLU A 67 19.36 -9.65 11.91
C GLU A 67 18.84 -11.06 12.23
N LEU A 68 17.67 -11.16 12.87
CA LEU A 68 17.06 -12.42 13.22
C LEU A 68 16.24 -12.98 12.04
N PRO A 69 16.25 -14.30 11.83
CA PRO A 69 15.37 -14.94 10.87
C PRO A 69 13.90 -14.66 11.19
N ILE A 70 13.10 -14.42 10.16
CA ILE A 70 11.66 -14.21 10.32
C ILE A 70 11.00 -15.49 10.83
N SER A 71 10.44 -15.41 12.04
CA SER A 71 9.60 -16.46 12.63
C SER A 71 8.12 -16.16 12.45
N TYR A 72 7.32 -17.18 12.14
CA TYR A 72 5.86 -17.11 12.10
C TYR A 72 5.25 -18.50 12.17
N ASP A 73 4.00 -18.54 12.62
CA ASP A 73 3.21 -19.77 12.64
C ASP A 73 2.80 -20.16 11.22
N ARG A 74 3.35 -21.27 10.75
CA ARG A 74 2.92 -21.91 9.52
C ARG A 74 1.61 -22.62 9.77
N HIS A 75 0.57 -22.12 9.14
CA HIS A 75 -0.67 -22.83 8.94
C HIS A 75 -0.57 -23.55 7.59
N GLY A 76 -1.29 -24.64 7.37
CA GLY A 76 -1.34 -25.24 6.03
C GLY A 76 -1.99 -24.30 5.00
N THR A 77 -2.78 -24.85 4.08
CA THR A 77 -3.61 -24.00 3.21
C THR A 77 -4.52 -23.10 4.06
N ILE A 78 -4.35 -21.79 3.92
CA ILE A 78 -5.16 -20.81 4.66
C ILE A 78 -6.45 -20.51 3.89
N SER A 79 -7.61 -20.67 4.54
CA SER A 79 -8.89 -20.29 3.94
C SER A 79 -9.01 -18.78 3.79
N PRO A 80 -9.80 -18.27 2.82
CA PRO A 80 -10.08 -16.84 2.70
C PRO A 80 -10.60 -16.20 3.99
N GLU A 81 -11.49 -16.86 4.75
CA GLU A 81 -11.98 -16.31 6.02
C GLU A 81 -10.87 -16.18 7.06
N THR A 82 -10.04 -17.22 7.19
CA THR A 82 -8.93 -17.24 8.16
C THR A 82 -7.89 -16.18 7.81
N PHE A 83 -7.60 -16.02 6.51
CA PHE A 83 -6.70 -14.99 6.01
C PHE A 83 -7.21 -13.58 6.35
N ARG A 84 -8.49 -13.28 6.06
CA ARG A 84 -9.11 -11.99 6.39
C ARG A 84 -9.07 -11.69 7.89
N LYS A 85 -9.35 -12.70 8.74
CA LYS A 85 -9.25 -12.56 10.19
C LYS A 85 -7.83 -12.15 10.63
N LYS A 86 -6.80 -12.84 10.13
CA LYS A 86 -5.41 -12.51 10.44
C LYS A 86 -4.97 -11.15 9.91
N VAL A 87 -5.45 -10.73 8.73
CA VAL A 87 -5.23 -9.36 8.21
C VAL A 87 -5.83 -8.32 9.15
N ARG A 88 -7.04 -8.56 9.67
CA ARG A 88 -7.70 -7.66 10.63
C ARG A 88 -6.94 -7.55 11.94
N GLU A 89 -6.43 -8.66 12.46
CA GLU A 89 -5.55 -8.67 13.63
C GLU A 89 -4.25 -7.91 13.33
N ALA A 90 -3.67 -8.12 12.15
CA ALA A 90 -2.42 -7.48 11.72
C ALA A 90 -2.51 -5.94 11.58
N MET A 91 -3.67 -5.40 11.22
CA MET A 91 -3.90 -3.95 11.09
C MET A 91 -3.75 -3.17 12.40
N GLN A 92 -3.69 -3.85 13.55
CA GLN A 92 -3.45 -3.23 14.85
C GLN A 92 -1.98 -2.96 15.15
N TYR A 93 -1.05 -3.57 14.41
CA TYR A 93 0.38 -3.37 14.58
C TYR A 93 0.87 -2.16 13.74
N ASP A 94 1.83 -1.42 14.29
CA ASP A 94 2.58 -0.33 13.62
C ASP A 94 3.62 -0.86 12.63
N ASN A 95 4.14 -2.04 12.92
CA ASN A 95 5.23 -2.66 12.18
C ASN A 95 4.77 -3.39 10.92
N ALA A 96 5.74 -3.92 10.17
CA ALA A 96 5.44 -4.65 8.94
C ALA A 96 4.79 -6.00 9.24
N THR A 97 3.87 -6.37 8.35
CA THR A 97 3.24 -7.67 8.28
C THR A 97 3.72 -8.38 7.02
N LEU A 98 4.33 -9.54 7.20
CA LEU A 98 4.86 -10.35 6.11
C LEU A 98 3.86 -11.45 5.76
N LEU A 99 3.50 -11.52 4.49
CA LEU A 99 2.50 -12.44 3.96
C LEU A 99 3.18 -13.63 3.30
N PHE A 100 2.95 -14.82 3.83
CA PHE A 100 3.42 -16.09 3.28
C PHE A 100 2.25 -16.92 2.76
N PRO A 101 2.48 -17.86 1.82
CA PRO A 101 1.42 -18.74 1.32
C PRO A 101 0.75 -19.58 2.42
N ASP A 102 1.52 -19.87 3.46
CA ASP A 102 1.22 -20.74 4.59
C ASP A 102 1.19 -19.97 5.92
N GLY A 103 1.20 -18.64 5.92
CA GLY A 103 1.22 -17.91 7.20
C GLY A 103 1.33 -16.41 7.11
N ILE A 104 1.24 -15.75 8.26
CA ILE A 104 1.44 -14.31 8.39
C ILE A 104 2.37 -14.06 9.57
N ALA A 105 3.46 -13.33 9.33
CA ALA A 105 4.31 -12.80 10.40
C ALA A 105 3.88 -11.35 10.68
N THR A 106 3.59 -11.02 11.92
CA THR A 106 3.21 -9.65 12.33
C THR A 106 4.29 -9.04 13.20
N GLY A 107 4.30 -7.71 13.35
CA GLY A 107 5.22 -7.06 14.27
C GLY A 107 6.66 -6.91 13.76
N ILE A 108 6.93 -7.12 12.47
CA ILE A 108 8.29 -7.17 11.94
C ILE A 108 8.90 -5.77 11.82
N ASN A 109 9.97 -5.54 12.57
CA ASN A 109 10.78 -4.33 12.47
C ASN A 109 11.68 -4.41 11.23
N LEU A 110 11.61 -3.39 10.37
CA LEU A 110 12.37 -3.34 9.14
C LEU A 110 13.48 -2.28 9.23
N ASP A 111 14.68 -2.60 8.74
CA ASP A 111 15.77 -1.62 8.63
C ASP A 111 15.54 -0.66 7.45
N SER A 112 15.02 0.53 7.76
CA SER A 112 14.85 1.61 6.77
C SER A 112 16.15 2.00 6.07
N GLY A 113 17.28 1.94 6.78
CA GLY A 113 18.62 2.22 6.27
C GLY A 113 19.06 1.19 5.24
N PHE A 114 18.88 -0.10 5.51
CA PHE A 114 19.15 -1.19 4.57
C PHE A 114 18.40 -1.00 3.25
N PHE A 115 17.07 -0.85 3.29
CA PHE A 115 16.27 -0.70 2.07
C PHE A 115 16.62 0.59 1.31
N SER A 116 16.88 1.68 2.03
CA SER A 116 17.29 2.95 1.41
C SER A 116 18.63 2.81 0.69
N LYS A 117 19.61 2.11 1.27
CA LYS A 117 20.92 1.84 0.65
C LYS A 117 20.76 0.91 -0.57
N ALA A 118 19.96 -0.15 -0.45
CA ALA A 118 19.65 -1.09 -1.53
C ALA A 118 19.07 -0.36 -2.74
N ALA A 119 17.97 0.38 -2.55
CA ALA A 119 17.30 1.11 -3.60
C ALA A 119 18.25 2.12 -4.31
N ARG A 120 19.03 2.88 -3.53
CA ARG A 120 20.02 3.82 -4.08
C ARG A 120 21.08 3.11 -4.91
N ARG A 121 21.65 2.01 -4.42
CA ARG A 121 22.69 1.24 -5.11
C ARG A 121 22.17 0.71 -6.45
N ILE A 122 21.00 0.08 -6.43
CA ILE A 122 20.33 -0.47 -7.63
C ILE A 122 20.14 0.61 -8.69
N TYR A 123 19.56 1.77 -8.32
CA TYR A 123 19.27 2.82 -9.31
C TYR A 123 20.49 3.63 -9.74
N THR A 124 21.52 3.77 -8.90
CA THR A 124 22.82 4.30 -9.33
C THR A 124 23.46 3.38 -10.37
N LEU A 125 23.48 2.07 -10.16
CA LEU A 125 24.03 1.10 -11.11
C LEU A 125 23.26 1.08 -12.43
N LYS A 126 21.93 1.01 -12.40
CA LYS A 126 21.09 1.07 -13.61
C LYS A 126 21.38 2.34 -14.41
N LYS A 127 21.43 3.51 -13.74
CA LYS A 127 21.69 4.79 -14.40
C LYS A 127 23.09 4.88 -15.01
N ALA A 128 24.09 4.28 -14.36
CA ALA A 128 25.45 4.17 -14.90
C ALA A 128 25.50 3.27 -16.14
N ALA A 129 24.85 2.10 -16.10
CA ALA A 129 24.79 1.16 -17.21
C ALA A 129 24.15 1.79 -18.47
N PHE A 130 23.02 2.51 -18.32
CA PHE A 130 22.36 3.18 -19.46
C PHE A 130 23.21 4.31 -20.09
N ARG A 131 24.14 4.92 -19.35
CA ARG A 131 25.03 5.98 -19.87
C ARG A 131 26.26 5.46 -20.59
N ARG A 132 26.64 4.18 -20.46
CA ARG A 132 27.76 3.60 -21.24
C ARG A 132 27.54 3.69 -22.76
N LYS A 133 26.33 4.00 -23.24
CA LYS A 133 26.02 4.33 -24.64
C LYS A 133 26.22 5.81 -25.03
N LYS A 134 26.40 6.75 -24.09
CA LYS A 134 26.67 8.18 -24.34
C LYS A 134 27.61 8.74 -23.27
N ILE A 135 28.91 8.75 -23.56
CA ILE A 135 29.94 9.34 -22.71
C ILE A 135 29.83 10.88 -22.79
N ARG A 136 28.99 11.50 -21.97
CA ARG A 136 29.10 12.93 -21.67
C ARG A 136 28.80 13.25 -20.19
N SER A 137 29.78 13.92 -19.59
CA SER A 137 29.88 14.57 -18.28
C SER A 137 30.18 13.72 -17.03
N HIS A 138 31.24 14.13 -16.33
CA HIS A 138 31.78 13.61 -15.06
C HIS A 138 30.98 14.01 -13.81
N LYS A 139 29.71 14.42 -13.94
CA LYS A 139 28.90 14.69 -12.73
C LYS A 139 28.65 13.37 -12.00
N HIS A 140 29.24 13.20 -10.81
CA HIS A 140 28.96 12.09 -9.91
C HIS A 140 27.44 11.93 -9.75
N LEU A 141 26.91 10.85 -10.29
CA LEU A 141 25.49 10.63 -10.36
C LEU A 141 24.99 9.98 -9.07
N LYS A 142 24.77 10.81 -8.05
CA LYS A 142 24.21 10.36 -6.79
C LYS A 142 22.68 10.37 -6.89
N VAL A 143 22.08 9.18 -6.94
CA VAL A 143 20.64 9.01 -6.70
C VAL A 143 20.44 8.98 -5.18
N THR A 144 19.55 9.84 -4.67
CA THR A 144 19.18 9.85 -3.25
C THR A 144 17.96 8.95 -3.02
N SER A 145 17.73 8.55 -1.76
CA SER A 145 16.48 7.86 -1.38
C SER A 145 15.28 8.75 -1.68
N ASP A 146 15.41 10.06 -1.43
CA ASP A 146 14.33 11.03 -1.61
C ASP A 146 13.93 11.17 -3.07
N ASP A 147 14.87 11.06 -4.00
CA ASP A 147 14.57 11.01 -5.44
C ASP A 147 13.70 9.80 -5.80
N ILE A 148 13.98 8.65 -5.19
CA ILE A 148 13.26 7.40 -5.40
C ILE A 148 11.86 7.49 -4.76
N ILE A 149 11.80 7.98 -3.53
CA ILE A 149 10.55 8.14 -2.78
C ILE A 149 9.63 9.13 -3.50
N ARG A 150 10.18 10.27 -3.93
CA ARG A 150 9.48 11.28 -4.71
C ARG A 150 8.86 10.70 -5.98
N SER A 151 9.48 9.71 -6.60
CA SER A 151 8.94 9.05 -7.80
C SER A 151 7.77 8.12 -7.57
N HIS A 152 7.53 7.68 -6.33
CA HIS A 152 6.42 6.78 -5.97
C HIS A 152 5.39 7.45 -5.05
N CYS A 153 5.44 8.78 -4.92
CA CYS A 153 4.50 9.55 -4.13
C CYS A 153 3.63 10.44 -5.02
N PRO A 154 2.34 10.60 -4.67
CA PRO A 154 1.48 11.56 -5.33
C PRO A 154 1.92 12.99 -4.99
N THR A 155 1.41 13.97 -5.74
CA THR A 155 1.83 15.38 -5.62
C THR A 155 1.44 16.03 -4.29
N TYR A 156 0.41 15.51 -3.62
CA TYR A 156 -0.10 16.02 -2.35
C TYR A 156 0.60 15.44 -1.11
N VAL A 157 1.56 14.53 -1.27
CA VAL A 157 2.41 14.07 -0.14
C VAL A 157 3.72 14.87 -0.18
N PRO A 158 3.91 15.87 0.70
CA PRO A 158 5.08 16.73 0.69
C PRO A 158 6.31 16.02 1.31
N GLN A 159 7.47 16.66 1.17
CA GLN A 159 8.64 16.36 1.98
C GLN A 159 8.58 17.18 3.29
N PRO A 160 9.16 16.69 4.40
CA PRO A 160 9.90 15.43 4.54
C PRO A 160 8.99 14.20 4.53
N TYR A 161 9.52 13.07 4.06
CA TYR A 161 8.76 11.81 3.99
C TYR A 161 8.87 11.04 5.31
N GLY A 162 7.72 10.67 5.88
CA GLY A 162 7.65 9.84 7.08
C GLY A 162 8.26 8.44 6.89
N ALA A 163 8.64 7.80 8.00
CA ALA A 163 9.37 6.52 8.01
C ALA A 163 8.66 5.43 7.19
N ARG A 164 7.34 5.27 7.35
CA ARG A 164 6.51 4.31 6.59
C ARG A 164 6.61 4.53 5.08
N THR A 165 6.51 5.78 4.63
CA THR A 165 6.65 6.14 3.21
C THR A 165 8.04 5.81 2.68
N ARG A 166 9.09 6.09 3.46
CA ARG A 166 10.48 5.82 3.08
C ARG A 166 10.72 4.32 2.93
N ILE A 167 10.41 3.55 3.97
CA ILE A 167 10.74 2.13 4.03
C ILE A 167 9.97 1.32 3.00
N SER A 168 8.65 1.53 2.90
CA SER A 168 7.80 0.81 1.95
C SER A 168 8.18 1.10 0.49
N THR A 169 8.49 2.36 0.17
CA THR A 169 8.91 2.71 -1.19
C THR A 169 10.24 2.04 -1.54
N CYS A 170 11.21 2.08 -0.64
CA CYS A 170 12.51 1.45 -0.87
C CYS A 170 12.43 -0.08 -0.89
N ALA A 171 11.61 -0.70 -0.03
CA ALA A 171 11.38 -2.14 -0.05
C ALA A 171 10.69 -2.59 -1.36
N SER A 172 9.75 -1.80 -1.89
CA SER A 172 9.06 -2.13 -3.14
C SER A 172 9.99 -2.24 -4.36
N ILE A 173 11.20 -1.67 -4.29
CA ILE A 173 12.21 -1.84 -5.34
C ILE A 173 12.62 -3.31 -5.51
N GLY A 174 12.59 -4.11 -4.45
CA GLY A 174 12.87 -5.54 -4.58
C GLY A 174 11.80 -6.31 -5.35
N LEU A 175 10.61 -5.75 -5.55
CA LEU A 175 9.60 -6.29 -6.47
C LEU A 175 9.71 -5.70 -7.89
N THR A 176 10.22 -4.48 -8.03
CA THR A 176 10.43 -3.84 -9.34
C THR A 176 11.69 -4.33 -10.05
N ASP A 177 12.74 -4.65 -9.29
CA ASP A 177 14.04 -5.10 -9.78
C ASP A 177 14.57 -6.31 -8.97
N PRO A 178 13.86 -7.46 -8.96
CA PRO A 178 14.23 -8.59 -8.10
C PRO A 178 15.66 -9.10 -8.27
N PRO A 179 16.21 -9.29 -9.49
CA PRO A 179 17.58 -9.80 -9.64
C PRO A 179 18.65 -8.86 -9.06
N LEU A 180 18.48 -7.54 -9.20
CA LEU A 180 19.42 -6.57 -8.64
C LEU A 180 19.26 -6.43 -7.13
N PHE A 181 18.05 -6.61 -6.63
CA PHE A 181 17.79 -6.67 -5.20
C PHE A 181 18.39 -7.92 -4.56
N PHE A 182 18.24 -9.08 -5.18
CA PHE A 182 18.89 -10.32 -4.77
C PHE A 182 20.41 -10.16 -4.71
N ALA A 183 21.05 -9.70 -5.79
CA ALA A 183 22.52 -9.52 -5.83
C ALA A 183 23.01 -8.55 -4.74
N TYR A 184 22.24 -7.51 -4.43
CA TYR A 184 22.54 -6.61 -3.31
C TYR A 184 22.47 -7.35 -1.97
N CYS A 185 21.38 -8.09 -1.73
CA CYS A 185 21.18 -8.82 -0.47
C CYS A 185 22.21 -9.94 -0.28
N GLU A 186 22.51 -10.72 -1.32
CA GLU A 186 23.53 -11.78 -1.29
C GLU A 186 24.88 -11.23 -0.82
N THR A 187 25.28 -10.07 -1.35
CA THR A 187 26.55 -9.42 -0.96
C THR A 187 26.47 -8.79 0.44
N GLN A 188 25.37 -8.10 0.78
CA GLN A 188 25.29 -7.35 2.03
C GLN A 188 25.02 -8.21 3.26
N LEU A 189 24.31 -9.33 3.08
CA LEU A 189 23.97 -10.27 4.14
C LEU A 189 24.99 -11.42 4.23
N ASN A 190 26.01 -11.46 3.36
CA ASN A 190 27.01 -12.53 3.29
C ASN A 190 26.37 -13.93 3.27
N LEU A 191 25.36 -14.12 2.43
CA LEU A 191 24.59 -15.38 2.41
C LEU A 191 25.50 -16.54 1.99
N SER A 192 25.40 -17.66 2.70
CA SER A 192 25.95 -18.93 2.23
C SER A 192 25.26 -19.37 0.93
N ARG A 193 25.86 -20.32 0.20
CA ARG A 193 25.27 -20.84 -1.04
C ARG A 193 23.83 -21.35 -0.84
N ASP A 194 23.59 -22.13 0.21
CA ASP A 194 22.26 -22.68 0.48
C ASP A 194 21.26 -21.58 0.88
N GLN A 195 21.71 -20.58 1.63
CA GLN A 195 20.90 -19.42 2.00
C GLN A 195 20.54 -18.57 0.78
N ALA A 196 21.50 -18.35 -0.13
CA ALA A 196 21.31 -17.62 -1.37
C ALA A 196 20.34 -18.34 -2.30
N GLU A 197 20.49 -19.66 -2.49
CA GLU A 197 19.56 -20.49 -3.28
C GLU A 197 18.15 -20.48 -2.67
N SER A 198 18.03 -20.61 -1.35
CA SER A 198 16.76 -20.53 -0.64
C SER A 198 16.11 -19.15 -0.76
N PHE A 199 16.89 -18.07 -0.67
CA PHE A 199 16.38 -16.72 -0.83
C PHE A 199 15.96 -16.41 -2.26
N ALA A 200 16.73 -16.83 -3.27
CA ALA A 200 16.36 -16.69 -4.67
C ALA A 200 15.01 -17.35 -4.95
N ARG A 201 14.82 -18.59 -4.50
CA ARG A 201 13.53 -19.30 -4.65
C ARG A 201 12.36 -18.56 -3.97
N ARG A 202 12.59 -17.96 -2.79
CA ARG A 202 11.57 -17.15 -2.11
C ARG A 202 11.26 -15.86 -2.88
N LEU A 203 12.29 -15.20 -3.41
CA LEU A 203 12.15 -13.96 -4.16
C LEU A 203 11.41 -14.18 -5.50
N ASP A 204 11.65 -15.30 -6.16
CA ASP A 204 10.92 -15.68 -7.37
C ASP A 204 9.44 -15.92 -7.05
N LYS A 205 9.15 -16.66 -5.97
CA LYS A 205 7.76 -16.92 -5.54
C LYS A 205 6.97 -15.66 -5.20
N VAL A 206 7.60 -14.61 -4.67
CA VAL A 206 6.88 -13.35 -4.37
C VAL A 206 6.54 -12.53 -5.61
N GLN A 207 6.99 -12.92 -6.79
CA GLN A 207 6.56 -12.29 -8.05
C GLN A 207 5.17 -12.76 -8.50
N ASP A 208 4.66 -13.84 -7.92
CA ASP A 208 3.36 -14.42 -8.25
C ASP A 208 2.29 -14.14 -7.18
N PRO A 209 1.01 -14.01 -7.58
CA PRO A 209 -0.08 -13.92 -6.63
C PRO A 209 -0.26 -15.23 -5.88
N VAL A 210 -0.47 -15.14 -4.57
CA VAL A 210 -0.79 -16.32 -3.74
C VAL A 210 -2.27 -16.62 -3.85
N LYS A 211 -2.57 -17.88 -4.13
CA LYS A 211 -3.93 -18.39 -4.34
C LYS A 211 -4.19 -19.58 -3.43
N THR A 212 -5.45 -19.72 -3.04
CA THR A 212 -5.98 -20.96 -2.47
C THR A 212 -6.15 -22.03 -3.54
N ASP A 213 -6.40 -23.27 -3.13
CA ASP A 213 -6.65 -24.40 -4.03
C ASP A 213 -7.88 -24.18 -4.94
N THR A 214 -8.84 -23.37 -4.51
CA THR A 214 -10.02 -22.98 -5.31
C THR A 214 -9.76 -21.84 -6.30
N GLY A 215 -8.52 -21.33 -6.35
CA GLY A 215 -8.11 -20.24 -7.24
C GLY A 215 -8.35 -18.84 -6.69
N THR A 216 -8.97 -18.70 -5.51
CA THR A 216 -9.15 -17.39 -4.85
C THR A 216 -7.80 -16.78 -4.51
N ILE A 217 -7.55 -15.53 -4.95
CA ILE A 217 -6.31 -14.80 -4.69
C ILE A 217 -6.35 -14.23 -3.27
N LEU A 218 -5.44 -14.67 -2.40
CA LEU A 218 -5.31 -14.13 -1.05
C LEU A 218 -4.64 -12.76 -1.10
N TYR A 219 -3.45 -12.71 -1.70
CA TYR A 219 -2.72 -11.46 -1.89
C TYR A 219 -1.86 -11.47 -3.17
N PRO A 220 -1.67 -10.31 -3.78
CA PRO A 220 -0.87 -10.13 -4.98
C PRO A 220 0.60 -9.76 -4.68
N PRO A 221 1.48 -9.77 -5.70
CA PRO A 221 2.92 -9.48 -5.55
C PRO A 221 3.20 -7.97 -5.48
N TYR A 222 2.61 -7.27 -4.50
CA TYR A 222 2.89 -5.86 -4.26
C TYR A 222 2.73 -5.50 -2.78
N LEU A 223 3.36 -4.41 -2.37
CA LEU A 223 3.23 -3.89 -1.00
C LEU A 223 1.95 -3.07 -0.88
N ILE A 224 1.29 -3.16 0.27
CA ILE A 224 0.19 -2.26 0.64
C ILE A 224 0.60 -1.51 1.89
N VAL A 225 0.45 -0.19 1.86
CA VAL A 225 0.78 0.72 2.95
C VAL A 225 -0.48 1.45 3.35
N CYS A 226 -0.95 1.16 4.54
CA CYS A 226 -2.10 1.80 5.16
C CYS A 226 -1.55 2.98 5.96
N HIS A 227 -1.89 4.22 5.59
CA HIS A 227 -1.54 5.40 6.38
C HIS A 227 -2.66 5.71 7.38
N ASP A 228 -2.29 6.34 8.48
CA ASP A 228 -3.13 6.98 9.51
C ASP A 228 -3.32 8.49 9.27
N THR A 229 -2.69 9.03 8.22
CA THR A 229 -2.78 10.43 7.76
C THR A 229 -3.60 10.54 6.48
N ARG A 230 -4.46 11.57 6.37
CA ARG A 230 -5.41 11.75 5.24
C ARG A 230 -4.74 12.33 3.99
N TYR A 231 -3.75 13.21 4.14
CA TYR A 231 -3.03 14.00 3.14
C TYR A 231 -3.87 14.89 2.21
N LYS A 232 -5.21 14.84 2.28
CA LYS A 232 -6.13 15.67 1.51
C LYS A 232 -7.31 16.08 2.38
N GLU A 233 -7.73 17.32 2.26
CA GLU A 233 -8.92 17.87 2.94
C GLU A 233 -10.17 17.02 2.75
N ASN A 234 -10.39 16.59 1.51
CA ASN A 234 -11.58 15.85 1.14
C ASN A 234 -11.45 14.34 1.36
N SER A 235 -10.32 13.82 1.84
CA SER A 235 -10.21 12.40 2.23
C SER A 235 -10.59 12.24 3.69
N LEU A 236 -11.43 11.28 4.07
CA LEU A 236 -11.83 11.12 5.47
C LEU A 236 -10.95 10.16 6.25
N THR A 237 -10.51 9.07 5.62
CA THR A 237 -9.60 8.10 6.24
C THR A 237 -8.17 8.35 5.78
N GLY A 238 -7.21 7.64 6.36
CA GLY A 238 -5.85 7.69 5.86
C GLY A 238 -5.71 7.14 4.42
N LEU A 239 -4.60 7.51 3.77
CA LEU A 239 -4.25 7.07 2.42
C LEU A 239 -3.83 5.59 2.41
N THR A 240 -4.30 4.80 1.45
CA THR A 240 -3.71 3.48 1.17
C THR A 240 -2.84 3.56 -0.09
N ARG A 241 -1.57 3.14 -0.01
CA ARG A 241 -0.65 3.11 -1.16
C ARG A 241 -0.33 1.68 -1.56
N LEU A 242 -0.27 1.43 -2.87
CA LEU A 242 0.11 0.14 -3.44
C LEU A 242 1.41 0.33 -4.24
N LEU A 243 2.45 -0.41 -3.88
CA LEU A 243 3.82 -0.20 -4.36
C LEU A 243 4.42 -1.49 -4.94
N GLY A 244 5.27 -1.37 -5.97
CA GLY A 244 5.84 -2.54 -6.65
C GLY A 244 4.90 -3.19 -7.67
N ILE A 245 3.81 -2.52 -8.04
CA ILE A 245 2.78 -3.05 -8.95
C ILE A 245 3.23 -3.14 -10.43
N GLY A 246 4.41 -2.64 -10.78
CA GLY A 246 4.87 -2.57 -12.16
C GLY A 246 6.28 -2.01 -12.26
N LYS A 247 6.50 -1.08 -13.19
CA LYS A 247 7.83 -0.50 -13.42
C LYS A 247 8.13 0.60 -12.40
N PHE A 248 9.39 1.04 -12.36
CA PHE A 248 9.81 2.15 -11.50
C PHE A 248 8.89 3.38 -11.61
N GLY A 249 8.45 3.87 -10.45
CA GLY A 249 7.57 5.01 -10.33
C GLY A 249 6.10 4.73 -10.66
N GLU A 250 5.75 3.48 -10.99
CA GLU A 250 4.36 3.02 -11.06
C GLU A 250 3.88 2.66 -9.65
N PHE A 251 2.77 3.24 -9.23
CA PHE A 251 2.14 2.98 -7.94
C PHE A 251 0.65 3.28 -8.02
N ALA A 252 -0.12 2.86 -7.02
CA ALA A 252 -1.50 3.25 -6.88
C ALA A 252 -1.80 3.81 -5.50
N THR A 253 -2.89 4.57 -5.41
CA THR A 253 -3.43 5.08 -4.15
C THR A 253 -4.93 4.83 -4.08
N PHE A 254 -5.40 4.39 -2.93
CA PHE A 254 -6.82 4.30 -2.59
C PHE A 254 -7.14 5.23 -1.41
N SER A 255 -8.24 5.97 -1.50
CA SER A 255 -8.72 6.87 -0.45
C SER A 255 -10.24 7.01 -0.48
N PHE A 256 -10.85 7.18 0.69
CA PHE A 256 -12.26 7.56 0.81
C PHE A 256 -12.39 9.07 0.73
N GLU A 257 -13.01 9.57 -0.34
CA GLU A 257 -13.11 11.00 -0.61
C GLU A 257 -14.55 11.50 -0.61
N GLN A 258 -14.78 12.59 0.12
CA GLN A 258 -16.00 13.37 0.04
C GLN A 258 -16.17 13.95 -1.37
N VAL A 259 -17.38 13.79 -1.90
CA VAL A 259 -17.82 14.43 -3.14
C VAL A 259 -17.86 15.94 -2.93
N ASN A 260 -16.89 16.62 -3.51
CA ASN A 260 -16.83 18.08 -3.56
C ASN A 260 -16.52 18.57 -4.99
N GLN A 261 -16.50 19.88 -5.19
CA GLN A 261 -16.24 20.45 -6.53
C GLN A 261 -14.89 20.02 -7.11
N SER A 262 -13.87 19.81 -6.28
CA SER A 262 -12.54 19.39 -6.72
C SER A 262 -12.57 17.98 -7.31
N LEU A 263 -13.15 17.02 -6.57
CA LEU A 263 -13.29 15.64 -7.04
C LEU A 263 -14.19 15.55 -8.28
N VAL A 264 -15.31 16.28 -8.30
CA VAL A 264 -16.21 16.32 -9.47
C VAL A 264 -15.49 16.84 -10.72
N ARG A 265 -14.68 17.90 -10.59
CA ARG A 265 -13.85 18.41 -11.70
C ARG A 265 -12.78 17.40 -12.14
N GLU A 266 -12.17 16.68 -11.20
CA GLU A 266 -11.21 15.60 -11.51
C GLU A 266 -11.88 14.46 -12.30
N LEU A 267 -13.03 13.96 -11.83
CA LEU A 267 -13.81 12.92 -12.48
C LEU A 267 -14.26 13.34 -13.88
N LYS A 268 -14.80 14.55 -14.04
CA LYS A 268 -15.22 15.10 -15.34
C LYS A 268 -14.06 15.17 -16.35
N ARG A 269 -12.89 15.67 -15.93
CA ARG A 269 -11.68 15.70 -16.79
C ARG A 269 -11.19 14.31 -17.19
N LYS A 270 -11.60 13.28 -16.46
CA LYS A 270 -11.22 11.88 -16.69
C LYS A 270 -12.38 11.06 -17.27
N HIS A 271 -13.47 11.71 -17.66
CA HIS A 271 -14.67 11.09 -18.23
C HIS A 271 -15.23 9.99 -17.33
N LYS A 272 -15.31 10.26 -16.03
CA LYS A 272 -15.93 9.39 -15.03
C LYS A 272 -17.18 10.05 -14.45
N THR A 273 -18.22 9.25 -14.30
CA THR A 273 -19.45 9.56 -13.57
C THR A 273 -19.61 8.53 -12.47
N PHE A 274 -20.34 8.88 -11.41
CA PHE A 274 -20.68 7.97 -10.32
C PHE A 274 -22.19 7.96 -10.12
N THR A 275 -22.71 6.85 -9.60
CA THR A 275 -24.12 6.67 -9.22
C THR A 275 -24.23 6.47 -7.71
N SER A 276 -25.45 6.24 -7.21
CA SER A 276 -25.68 5.88 -5.81
C SER A 276 -25.00 4.56 -5.41
N GLU A 277 -24.86 3.61 -6.33
CA GLU A 277 -24.21 2.31 -6.08
C GLU A 277 -22.70 2.41 -5.82
N ASP A 278 -22.09 3.55 -6.16
CA ASP A 278 -20.67 3.83 -5.94
C ASP A 278 -20.38 4.44 -4.55
N ILE A 279 -21.43 4.82 -3.81
CA ILE A 279 -21.31 5.54 -2.53
C ILE A 279 -21.02 4.54 -1.42
N PHE A 280 -19.92 4.76 -0.69
CA PHE A 280 -19.53 3.93 0.46
C PHE A 280 -20.24 4.34 1.75
N ALA A 281 -20.51 5.63 1.90
CA ALA A 281 -21.24 6.19 3.03
C ALA A 281 -21.92 7.50 2.61
N ALA A 282 -23.12 7.72 3.12
CA ALA A 282 -23.84 8.98 3.02
C ALA A 282 -24.32 9.39 4.42
N TYR A 283 -24.13 10.65 4.76
CA TYR A 283 -24.60 11.24 6.02
C TYR A 283 -24.86 12.73 5.77
N ASP A 284 -26.06 13.21 6.10
CA ASP A 284 -26.54 14.54 5.72
C ASP A 284 -26.33 14.83 4.21
N ASP A 285 -25.61 15.90 3.88
CA ASP A 285 -25.23 16.28 2.52
C ASP A 285 -23.89 15.67 2.06
N ILE A 286 -23.22 14.92 2.94
CA ILE A 286 -21.93 14.29 2.69
C ILE A 286 -22.14 12.96 1.97
N ARG A 287 -21.52 12.83 0.81
CA ARG A 287 -21.41 11.57 0.06
C ARG A 287 -19.94 11.21 -0.09
N ILE A 288 -19.58 9.95 0.19
CA ILE A 288 -18.20 9.47 0.16
C ILE A 288 -18.03 8.42 -0.92
N LEU A 289 -17.01 8.61 -1.77
CA LEU A 289 -16.60 7.65 -2.81
C LEU A 289 -15.27 6.99 -2.46
N GLY A 290 -15.10 5.73 -2.84
CA GLY A 290 -13.79 5.08 -2.86
C GLY A 290 -13.05 5.42 -4.16
N ILE A 291 -11.93 6.12 -4.07
CA ILE A 291 -11.17 6.58 -5.25
C ILE A 291 -9.83 5.86 -5.35
N LEU A 292 -9.66 5.10 -6.44
CA LEU A 292 -8.40 4.45 -6.80
C LEU A 292 -7.71 5.24 -7.92
N ARG A 293 -6.50 5.73 -7.66
CA ARG A 293 -5.63 6.34 -8.68
C ARG A 293 -4.46 5.41 -9.00
N ILE A 294 -4.20 5.16 -10.27
CA ILE A 294 -3.06 4.35 -10.75
C ILE A 294 -2.14 5.25 -11.56
N TYR A 295 -0.95 5.52 -11.02
CA TYR A 295 0.06 6.42 -11.56
C TYR A 295 0.97 5.67 -12.52
N SER A 296 1.22 6.25 -13.70
CA SER A 296 2.11 5.68 -14.71
C SER A 296 3.58 5.72 -14.27
N PRO A 297 4.44 4.84 -14.82
CA PRO A 297 5.88 4.88 -14.60
C PRO A 297 6.49 6.27 -14.84
N THR A 298 7.54 6.61 -14.10
CA THR A 298 8.24 7.89 -14.22
C THR A 298 9.75 7.71 -14.10
N LYS A 299 10.51 8.81 -14.05
CA LYS A 299 11.96 8.83 -13.89
C LYS A 299 12.33 9.20 -12.46
N VAL A 300 13.46 8.67 -11.98
CA VAL A 300 14.03 8.97 -10.66
C VAL A 300 14.06 10.48 -10.41
N GLY A 301 13.52 10.92 -9.27
CA GLY A 301 13.43 12.33 -8.86
C GLY A 301 12.22 13.08 -9.42
N LYS A 302 11.43 12.48 -10.32
CA LYS A 302 10.21 13.07 -10.88
C LYS A 302 8.97 12.39 -10.33
N ARG A 303 7.90 13.16 -10.11
CA ARG A 303 6.55 12.66 -9.82
C ARG A 303 5.82 12.32 -11.12
N SER A 304 5.00 11.27 -11.09
CA SER A 304 4.13 10.95 -12.21
C SER A 304 2.94 11.91 -12.25
N GLN A 305 2.78 12.66 -13.34
CA GLN A 305 1.61 13.51 -13.59
C GLN A 305 0.50 12.75 -14.33
N LYS A 306 0.83 11.61 -14.92
CA LYS A 306 -0.10 10.77 -15.67
C LYS A 306 -0.64 9.69 -14.76
N TYR A 307 -1.94 9.74 -14.50
CA TYR A 307 -2.65 8.69 -13.77
C TYR A 307 -4.04 8.45 -14.37
N SER A 308 -4.54 7.24 -14.14
CA SER A 308 -5.95 6.89 -14.32
C SER A 308 -6.66 6.98 -12.96
N ILE A 309 -7.91 7.41 -12.98
CA ILE A 309 -8.79 7.45 -11.81
C ILE A 309 -9.93 6.46 -12.01
N HIS A 310 -10.26 5.74 -10.95
CA HIS A 310 -11.35 4.78 -10.93
C HIS A 310 -12.15 4.97 -9.65
N ILE A 311 -13.47 4.95 -9.80
CA ILE A 311 -14.40 4.85 -8.67
C ILE A 311 -14.50 3.38 -8.31
N VAL A 312 -14.38 3.06 -7.02
CA VAL A 312 -14.54 1.73 -6.46
C VAL A 312 -15.96 1.62 -5.95
N ALA A 313 -16.71 0.65 -6.45
CA ALA A 313 -18.06 0.35 -6.02
C ALA A 313 -18.01 -0.67 -4.86
N PRO A 314 -18.58 -0.36 -3.70
CA PRO A 314 -18.51 -1.18 -2.49
C PRO A 314 -19.02 -2.61 -2.72
N THR A 315 -20.19 -2.78 -3.34
CA THR A 315 -20.78 -4.10 -3.56
C THR A 315 -20.13 -4.80 -4.76
N LYS A 316 -20.01 -4.10 -5.89
CA LYS A 316 -19.59 -4.71 -7.17
C LYS A 316 -18.10 -5.05 -7.23
N ASP A 317 -17.23 -4.17 -6.72
CA ASP A 317 -15.78 -4.39 -6.81
C ASP A 317 -15.20 -5.06 -5.55
N VAL A 318 -15.83 -4.84 -4.39
CA VAL A 318 -15.27 -5.29 -3.10
C VAL A 318 -16.12 -6.40 -2.47
N GLY A 319 -17.41 -6.50 -2.79
CA GLY A 319 -18.33 -7.49 -2.23
C GLY A 319 -18.83 -7.13 -0.82
N LEU A 320 -18.84 -5.85 -0.47
CA LEU A 320 -19.28 -5.40 0.86
C LEU A 320 -20.80 -5.35 0.98
N LYS A 321 -21.29 -5.70 2.17
CA LYS A 321 -22.66 -5.46 2.62
C LYS A 321 -22.66 -4.19 3.47
N LEU A 322 -22.91 -3.03 2.85
CA LEU A 322 -22.79 -1.74 3.51
C LEU A 322 -23.72 -1.58 4.71
N ASP A 323 -24.98 -2.01 4.60
CA ASP A 323 -25.98 -1.85 5.65
C ASP A 323 -25.53 -2.47 6.98
N GLN A 324 -24.92 -3.66 6.93
CA GLN A 324 -24.42 -4.35 8.12
C GLN A 324 -23.22 -3.61 8.72
N LEU A 325 -22.27 -3.19 7.88
CA LEU A 325 -21.09 -2.45 8.33
C LEU A 325 -21.47 -1.10 8.94
N GLU A 326 -22.45 -0.41 8.35
CA GLU A 326 -22.99 0.84 8.87
C GLU A 326 -23.66 0.64 10.22
N GLN A 327 -24.56 -0.35 10.36
CA GLN A 327 -25.23 -0.63 11.64
C GLN A 327 -24.23 -0.96 12.75
N ASP A 328 -23.23 -1.79 12.45
CA ASP A 328 -22.20 -2.18 13.41
C ASP A 328 -21.30 -0.99 13.80
N ALA A 329 -20.94 -0.14 12.84
CA ALA A 329 -20.11 1.03 13.08
C ALA A 329 -20.87 2.13 13.83
N ARG A 330 -22.13 2.40 13.49
CA ARG A 330 -22.98 3.37 14.19
C ARG A 330 -23.15 3.00 15.67
N LYS A 331 -23.43 1.73 15.97
CA LYS A 331 -23.49 1.22 17.35
C LYS A 331 -22.16 1.39 18.08
N ARG A 332 -21.04 1.09 17.41
CA ARG A 332 -19.70 1.11 18.00
C ARG A 332 -19.19 2.51 18.30
N TYR A 333 -19.49 3.47 17.43
CA TYR A 333 -18.99 4.84 17.53
C TYR A 333 -20.06 5.82 18.04
N HIS A 334 -21.19 5.31 18.53
CA HIS A 334 -22.33 6.11 19.00
C HIS A 334 -22.81 7.14 17.97
N PHE A 335 -22.68 6.81 16.69
CA PHE A 335 -23.00 7.71 15.58
C PHE A 335 -24.49 7.64 15.25
N GLY A 336 -25.25 8.67 15.65
CA GLY A 336 -26.70 8.77 15.43
C GLY A 336 -27.57 8.23 16.57
N VAL A 337 -27.04 8.15 17.79
CA VAL A 337 -27.84 7.99 19.01
C VAL A 337 -27.95 9.38 19.64
N ASP A 338 -29.06 10.07 19.34
CA ASP A 338 -29.52 11.22 20.13
C ASP A 338 -30.49 10.72 21.22
#